data_AF-A0AAP5QQZ8-F1
#
_entry.id   AF-A0AAP5QQZ8-F1
#
_cell.length_a   1.000
_cell.length_b   1.000
_cell.length_c   1.000
_cell.angle_alpha   90.00
_cell.angle_beta   90.00
_cell.angle_gamma   90.00
#
_symmetry.space_group_name_H-M   'P 1'
#
loop_
_entity.id
_entity.type
_entity.pdbx_description
1 polymer ?
#
loop_
_entity_poly.entity_id
_entity_poly.type
_entity_poly.pdbx_seq_one_letter_code
_entity_poly.pdbx_strand_id
1 'polypeptide(L)'
;MSVTFILLLTACGGSKYDNAINEVIKQEKKVRKEMRADSDEYKRDNAIIRVYDDGKFIQLAFYQPEESSRKLTAYSYYEKLGDSYEKMTHMPGDSDGDRLGLYKKTPDYKEVKSKETKTMCLFIPDRGTIVSPLSCCVRASMLKCYVDLIIKFRFKEIYL
;
A
#
# COMPACT_ATOMS: atom_id res chain seq x y z
N MET A 1 -31.41 18.33 22.98
CA MET A 1 -31.13 17.72 21.67
C MET A 1 -30.16 16.57 21.91
N SER A 2 -30.62 15.33 21.70
CA SER A 2 -29.85 14.12 21.95
C SER A 2 -28.83 13.94 20.82
N VAL A 3 -27.53 13.89 21.13
CA VAL A 3 -26.48 13.56 20.17
C VAL A 3 -26.36 12.03 20.14
N THR A 4 -27.05 11.39 19.20
CA THR A 4 -26.88 9.97 18.93
C THR A 4 -25.52 9.75 18.26
N PHE A 5 -24.54 9.34 19.07
CA PHE A 5 -23.26 8.83 18.60
C PHE A 5 -23.49 7.47 17.93
N ILE A 6 -23.62 7.44 16.60
CA ILE A 6 -23.73 6.19 15.85
C ILE A 6 -22.32 5.57 15.77
N LEU A 7 -22.03 4.66 16.71
CA LEU A 7 -20.88 3.76 16.63
C LEU A 7 -21.12 2.75 15.51
N LEU A 8 -20.62 3.06 14.31
CA LEU A 8 -20.54 2.11 13.20
C LEU A 8 -19.52 1.01 13.56
N LEU A 9 -20.02 -0.15 13.94
CA LEU A 9 -19.24 -1.37 14.17
C LEU A 9 -18.67 -1.86 12.83
N THR A 10 -17.47 -1.39 12.44
CA THR A 10 -16.71 -2.00 11.35
C THR A 10 -16.11 -3.32 11.84
N ALA A 11 -16.82 -4.41 11.57
CA ALA A 11 -16.30 -5.76 11.79
C ALA A 11 -15.02 -5.98 10.94
N CYS A 12 -13.92 -6.28 11.63
CA CYS A 12 -12.67 -6.90 11.17
C CYS A 12 -11.94 -6.30 9.95
N GLY A 13 -11.05 -5.34 10.23
CA GLY A 13 -9.81 -5.13 9.46
C GLY A 13 -9.88 -4.26 8.19
N GLY A 14 -11.07 -3.89 7.72
CA GLY A 14 -11.25 -3.00 6.56
C GLY A 14 -11.27 -1.51 6.91
N SER A 15 -10.88 -0.66 5.97
CA SER A 15 -11.04 0.79 6.09
C SER A 15 -12.41 1.23 5.58
N LYS A 16 -12.97 2.32 6.14
CA LYS A 16 -14.23 2.91 5.62
C LYS A 16 -14.13 3.38 4.16
N TYR A 17 -12.90 3.51 3.65
CA TYR A 17 -12.60 3.98 2.30
C TYR A 17 -12.37 2.83 1.29
N ASP A 18 -12.45 1.57 1.72
CA ASP A 18 -12.08 0.42 0.87
C ASP A 18 -12.88 0.34 -0.43
N ASN A 19 -14.18 0.63 -0.38
CA ASN A 19 -15.03 0.60 -1.57
C ASN A 19 -14.61 1.67 -2.59
N ALA A 20 -14.39 2.88 -2.13
CA ALA A 20 -13.96 4.01 -2.95
C ALA A 20 -12.57 3.77 -3.57
N ILE A 21 -11.65 3.25 -2.77
CA ILE A 21 -10.30 2.88 -3.25
C ILE A 21 -10.38 1.81 -4.33
N ASN A 22 -11.19 0.76 -4.11
CA ASN A 22 -11.34 -0.33 -5.08
C ASN A 22 -11.96 0.16 -6.40
N GLU A 23 -12.93 1.08 -6.34
CA GLU A 23 -13.51 1.72 -7.52
C GLU A 23 -12.43 2.44 -8.34
N VAL A 24 -11.67 3.33 -7.70
CA VAL A 24 -10.64 4.12 -8.36
C VAL A 24 -9.53 3.24 -8.97
N ILE A 25 -9.09 2.20 -8.26
CA ILE A 25 -8.11 1.24 -8.79
C ILE A 25 -8.66 0.49 -10.01
N LYS A 26 -9.95 0.15 -10.00
CA LYS A 26 -10.61 -0.50 -11.15
C LYS A 26 -10.64 0.44 -12.36
N GLN A 27 -10.87 1.74 -12.16
CA GLN A 27 -10.80 2.75 -13.22
C GLN A 27 -9.38 2.86 -13.82
N GLU A 28 -8.34 2.96 -12.98
CA GLU A 28 -6.94 3.00 -13.44
C GLU A 28 -6.56 1.74 -14.25
N LYS A 29 -6.96 0.56 -13.79
CA LYS A 29 -6.74 -0.70 -14.51
C LYS A 29 -7.42 -0.70 -15.88
N LYS A 30 -8.65 -0.18 -15.97
CA LYS A 30 -9.38 -0.09 -17.23
C LYS A 30 -8.66 0.81 -18.23
N VAL A 31 -8.28 2.03 -17.81
CA VAL A 31 -7.57 2.99 -18.66
C VAL A 31 -6.25 2.41 -19.17
N ARG A 32 -5.48 1.74 -18.31
CA ARG A 32 -4.19 1.13 -18.70
C ARG A 32 -4.37 -0.05 -19.64
N LYS A 33 -5.41 -0.86 -19.45
CA LYS A 33 -5.76 -1.94 -20.38
C LYS A 33 -6.12 -1.40 -21.77
N GLU A 34 -6.87 -0.31 -21.84
CA GLU A 34 -7.19 0.37 -23.11
C GLU A 34 -5.94 0.91 -23.81
N MET A 35 -4.95 1.36 -23.03
CA MET A 35 -3.64 1.80 -23.54
C MET A 35 -2.64 0.66 -23.82
N ARG A 36 -3.03 -0.62 -23.67
CA ARG A 36 -2.14 -1.80 -23.78
C ARG A 36 -0.91 -1.73 -22.88
N ALA A 37 -1.07 -1.09 -21.72
CA ALA A 37 -0.06 -0.92 -20.69
C ALA A 37 -0.52 -1.58 -19.39
N ASP A 38 -1.35 -2.64 -19.46
CA ASP A 38 -1.76 -3.40 -18.29
C ASP A 38 -0.60 -4.27 -17.76
N SER A 39 -0.51 -4.35 -16.45
CA SER A 39 0.50 -5.13 -15.73
C SER A 39 -0.06 -5.55 -14.37
N ASP A 40 0.43 -6.69 -13.87
CA ASP A 40 0.18 -7.18 -12.52
C ASP A 40 0.75 -6.27 -11.41
N GLU A 41 1.45 -5.22 -11.78
CA GLU A 41 1.98 -4.18 -10.88
C GLU A 41 0.94 -3.14 -10.50
N TYR A 42 -0.12 -2.95 -11.29
CA TYR A 42 -1.16 -1.97 -11.01
C TYR A 42 -2.24 -2.52 -10.09
N LYS A 43 -1.83 -2.98 -8.90
CA LYS A 43 -2.70 -3.55 -7.86
C LYS A 43 -2.62 -2.72 -6.59
N ARG A 44 -3.66 -2.79 -5.76
CA ARG A 44 -3.72 -2.12 -4.46
C ARG A 44 -2.52 -2.44 -3.57
N ASP A 45 -2.05 -3.67 -3.63
CA ASP A 45 -0.92 -4.15 -2.83
C ASP A 45 0.45 -3.68 -3.34
N ASN A 46 0.48 -2.87 -4.40
CA ASN A 46 1.66 -2.24 -4.95
C ASN A 46 1.44 -0.74 -5.20
N ALA A 47 0.64 -0.11 -4.34
CA ALA A 47 0.26 1.28 -4.45
C ALA A 47 0.49 2.07 -3.15
N ILE A 48 0.74 3.35 -3.34
CA ILE A 48 0.57 4.38 -2.32
C ILE A 48 -0.77 5.04 -2.55
N ILE A 49 -1.61 5.07 -1.53
CA ILE A 49 -2.98 5.61 -1.60
C ILE A 49 -3.17 6.56 -0.43
N ARG A 50 -3.69 7.74 -0.72
CA ARG A 50 -4.01 8.77 0.27
C ARG A 50 -5.41 9.29 0.01
N VAL A 51 -6.17 9.44 1.08
CA VAL A 51 -7.55 9.92 1.05
C VAL A 51 -7.62 11.21 1.85
N TYR A 52 -8.31 12.19 1.30
CA TYR A 52 -8.44 13.53 1.87
C TYR A 52 -9.90 13.98 1.88
N ASP A 53 -10.18 14.94 2.76
CA ASP A 53 -11.46 15.62 2.91
C ASP A 53 -12.63 14.60 3.00
N ASP A 54 -12.48 13.63 3.91
CA ASP A 54 -13.40 12.52 4.19
C ASP A 54 -13.78 11.67 2.97
N GLY A 55 -12.83 11.41 2.09
CA GLY A 55 -13.07 10.64 0.87
C GLY A 55 -13.52 11.48 -0.31
N LYS A 56 -13.57 12.81 -0.19
CA LYS A 56 -13.81 13.66 -1.35
C LYS A 56 -12.70 13.54 -2.38
N PHE A 57 -11.45 13.41 -1.94
CA PHE A 57 -10.31 13.27 -2.85
C PHE A 57 -9.50 12.00 -2.55
N ILE A 58 -9.09 11.31 -3.62
CA ILE A 58 -8.21 10.15 -3.55
C ILE A 58 -7.00 10.40 -4.45
N GLN A 59 -5.82 10.35 -3.85
CA GLN A 59 -4.54 10.41 -4.54
C GLN A 59 -3.92 9.00 -4.52
N LEU A 60 -3.41 8.53 -5.65
CA LEU A 60 -2.70 7.26 -5.71
C LEU A 60 -1.54 7.25 -6.71
N ALA A 61 -0.55 6.41 -6.43
CA ALA A 61 0.52 6.06 -7.36
C ALA A 61 0.90 4.59 -7.17
N PHE A 62 1.40 3.95 -8.23
CA PHE A 62 1.87 2.57 -8.18
C PHE A 62 3.39 2.52 -8.16
N TYR A 63 3.96 1.53 -7.49
CA TYR A 63 5.39 1.23 -7.60
C TYR A 63 5.69 0.62 -8.96
N GLN A 64 6.75 1.12 -9.58
CA GLN A 64 7.29 0.61 -10.84
C GLN A 64 8.37 -0.45 -10.59
N PRO A 65 8.75 -1.25 -11.60
CA PRO A 65 9.87 -2.17 -11.49
C PRO A 65 11.17 -1.41 -11.20
N GLU A 66 12.16 -2.08 -10.59
CA GLU A 66 13.47 -1.49 -10.27
C GLU A 66 14.20 -0.96 -11.51
N GLU A 67 13.94 -1.53 -12.69
CA GLU A 67 14.51 -1.10 -13.97
C GLU A 67 13.91 0.21 -14.49
N SER A 68 12.84 0.72 -13.87
CA SER A 68 12.25 2.00 -14.27
C SER A 68 13.09 3.19 -13.80
N SER A 69 13.09 4.24 -14.61
CA SER A 69 13.73 5.52 -14.27
C SER A 69 13.12 6.20 -13.03
N ARG A 70 11.91 5.80 -12.63
CA ARG A 70 11.20 6.33 -11.45
C ARG A 70 10.64 5.20 -10.62
N LYS A 71 10.79 5.31 -9.29
CA LYS A 71 10.26 4.33 -8.32
C LYS A 71 8.73 4.24 -8.32
N LEU A 72 8.04 5.35 -8.58
CA LEU A 72 6.58 5.45 -8.60
C LEU A 72 6.11 5.96 -9.96
N THR A 73 4.89 5.60 -10.34
CA THR A 73 4.18 6.28 -11.43
C THR A 73 3.88 7.72 -11.02
N ALA A 74 3.54 8.57 -11.99
CA ALA A 74 2.91 9.85 -11.69
C ALA A 74 1.67 9.63 -10.80
N TYR A 75 1.45 10.55 -9.85
CA TYR A 75 0.27 10.53 -9.00
C TYR A 75 -0.99 10.84 -9.83
N SER A 76 -1.98 9.96 -9.71
CA SER A 76 -3.33 10.19 -10.20
C SER A 76 -4.19 10.73 -9.05
N TYR A 77 -5.11 11.64 -9.39
CA TYR A 77 -6.02 12.29 -8.45
C TYR A 77 -7.44 12.08 -8.91
N TYR A 78 -8.31 11.76 -7.95
CA TYR A 78 -9.71 11.49 -8.18
C TYR A 78 -10.55 12.33 -7.23
N GLU A 79 -11.61 12.93 -7.77
CA GLU A 79 -12.61 13.69 -7.00
C GLU A 79 -13.93 12.92 -7.00
N LYS A 80 -14.57 12.87 -5.83
CA LYS A 80 -15.91 12.32 -5.69
C LYS A 80 -16.95 13.31 -6.22
N LEU A 81 -17.67 12.92 -7.27
CA LEU A 81 -18.77 13.67 -7.86
C LEU A 81 -20.05 12.85 -7.74
N GLY A 82 -20.91 13.23 -6.79
CA GLY A 82 -22.09 12.44 -6.44
C GLY A 82 -21.70 11.07 -5.90
N ASP A 83 -22.09 10.03 -6.64
CA ASP A 83 -21.89 8.62 -6.26
C ASP A 83 -20.65 7.97 -6.89
N SER A 84 -19.95 8.66 -7.79
CA SER A 84 -18.77 8.11 -8.51
C SER A 84 -17.52 8.98 -8.34
N TYR A 85 -16.36 8.41 -8.67
CA TYR A 85 -15.11 9.15 -8.76
C TYR A 85 -14.76 9.49 -10.19
N GLU A 86 -14.31 10.73 -10.41
CA GLU A 86 -13.77 11.17 -11.69
C GLU A 86 -12.29 11.52 -11.56
N LYS A 87 -11.50 11.12 -12.57
CA LYS A 87 -10.07 11.43 -12.63
C LYS A 87 -9.88 12.90 -12.95
N MET A 88 -9.16 13.60 -12.08
CA MET A 88 -8.81 15.01 -12.31
C MET A 88 -7.73 15.13 -13.38
N THR A 89 -7.98 15.98 -14.38
CA THR A 89 -6.99 16.31 -15.41
C THR A 89 -6.09 17.46 -14.98
N HIS A 90 -4.89 17.54 -15.56
CA HIS A 90 -3.94 18.64 -15.33
C HIS A 90 -3.46 18.80 -13.87
N MET A 91 -3.41 17.69 -13.12
CA MET A 91 -2.79 17.63 -11.80
C MET A 91 -1.29 17.33 -11.94
N PRO A 92 -0.44 17.85 -11.03
CA PRO A 92 0.98 17.57 -11.08
C PRO A 92 1.24 16.09 -10.79
N GLY A 93 2.09 15.47 -11.60
CA GLY A 93 2.47 14.07 -11.42
C GLY A 93 3.36 13.85 -10.19
N ASP A 94 4.08 14.88 -9.77
CA ASP A 94 4.82 14.92 -8.51
C ASP A 94 3.84 15.37 -7.43
N SER A 95 3.82 14.69 -6.28
CA SER A 95 2.84 14.90 -5.19
C SER A 95 2.81 16.31 -4.58
N ASP A 96 3.58 17.26 -5.13
CA ASP A 96 3.80 18.60 -4.61
C ASP A 96 3.19 19.66 -5.53
N GLY A 97 2.76 20.78 -4.93
CA GLY A 97 2.24 21.91 -5.70
C GLY A 97 0.91 21.64 -6.38
N ASP A 98 0.13 20.67 -5.88
CA ASP A 98 -1.21 20.41 -6.40
C ASP A 98 -2.14 21.62 -6.16
N ARG A 99 -3.02 21.88 -7.12
CA ARG A 99 -3.95 23.03 -7.10
C ARG A 99 -4.95 22.99 -5.95
N LEU A 100 -5.14 21.83 -5.32
CA LEU A 100 -6.03 21.62 -4.19
C LEU A 100 -5.32 21.83 -2.83
N GLY A 101 -3.99 21.98 -2.84
CA GLY A 101 -3.17 22.09 -1.64
C GLY A 101 -3.11 20.81 -0.80
N LEU A 102 -3.42 19.64 -1.37
CA LEU A 102 -3.43 18.36 -0.64
C LEU A 102 -2.04 17.99 -0.10
N TYR A 103 -0.97 18.37 -0.78
CA TYR A 103 0.42 18.18 -0.34
C TYR A 103 0.74 18.80 1.03
N LYS A 104 -0.01 19.84 1.43
CA LYS A 104 0.11 20.49 2.75
C LYS A 104 -0.83 19.89 3.80
N LYS A 105 -1.79 19.06 3.40
CA LYS A 105 -2.79 18.48 4.29
C LYS A 105 -2.32 17.14 4.83
N THR A 106 -2.76 16.82 6.05
CA THR A 106 -2.65 15.46 6.58
C THR A 106 -3.80 14.63 5.98
N PRO A 107 -3.53 13.47 5.36
CA PRO A 107 -4.58 12.62 4.81
C PRO A 107 -5.39 11.97 5.93
N ASP A 108 -6.71 11.83 5.71
CA ASP A 108 -7.61 11.12 6.62
C ASP A 108 -7.31 9.61 6.64
N TYR A 109 -6.79 9.09 5.53
CA TYR A 109 -6.33 7.72 5.41
C TYR A 109 -5.13 7.62 4.50
N LYS A 110 -4.17 6.78 4.89
CA LYS A 110 -2.97 6.49 4.12
C LYS A 110 -2.70 4.99 4.12
N GLU A 111 -2.58 4.42 2.94
CA GLU A 111 -2.17 3.04 2.70
C GLU A 111 -0.90 3.07 1.87
N VAL A 112 0.16 2.42 2.35
CA VAL A 112 1.42 2.23 1.62
C VAL A 112 1.66 0.74 1.55
N LYS A 113 1.44 0.17 0.38
CA LYS A 113 1.77 -1.22 0.10
C LYS A 113 2.70 -1.25 -1.09
N SER A 114 3.92 -1.74 -0.89
CA SER A 114 4.79 -2.17 -1.98
C SER A 114 4.68 -3.68 -2.10
N LYS A 115 4.81 -4.23 -3.31
CA LYS A 115 5.29 -5.61 -3.42
C LYS A 115 6.63 -5.60 -2.68
N GLU A 116 6.67 -6.13 -1.47
CA GLU A 116 7.94 -6.46 -0.85
C GLU A 116 8.64 -7.34 -1.88
N THR A 117 9.79 -6.88 -2.40
CA THR A 117 10.84 -7.82 -2.76
C THR A 117 10.99 -8.64 -1.51
N LYS A 118 10.44 -9.85 -1.55
CA LYS A 118 10.63 -10.86 -0.53
C LYS A 118 12.13 -10.88 -0.35
N THR A 119 12.63 -10.24 0.70
CA THR A 119 14.04 -10.32 1.05
C THR A 119 14.22 -11.80 1.31
N MET A 120 14.62 -12.55 0.27
CA MET A 120 15.33 -13.78 0.49
C MET A 120 16.50 -13.31 1.31
N CYS A 121 16.42 -13.52 2.62
CA CYS A 121 17.61 -13.66 3.42
C CYS A 121 18.40 -14.77 2.71
N LEU A 122 19.25 -14.39 1.76
CA LEU A 122 20.37 -15.22 1.35
C LEU A 122 21.18 -15.34 2.63
N PHE A 123 20.87 -16.36 3.42
CA PHE A 123 21.84 -16.93 4.32
C PHE A 123 22.96 -17.43 3.40
N ILE A 124 23.92 -16.56 3.13
CA ILE A 124 25.24 -17.00 2.69
C ILE A 124 25.80 -17.70 3.93
N PRO A 125 25.99 -19.03 3.91
CA PRO A 125 26.61 -19.73 5.02
C PRO A 125 28.11 -19.44 4.97
N ASP A 126 28.49 -18.19 5.25
CA ASP A 126 29.88 -17.88 5.49
C ASP A 126 30.20 -18.12 6.95
N ARG A 127 31.29 -18.86 7.13
CA ARG A 127 31.70 -19.51 8.37
C ARG A 127 31.70 -18.53 9.54
N GLY A 128 30.85 -18.80 10.53
CA GLY A 128 31.21 -18.62 11.93
C GLY A 128 31.35 -17.19 12.47
N THR A 129 30.52 -16.22 12.05
CA THR A 129 30.45 -14.94 12.79
C THR A 129 29.02 -14.51 13.09
N ILE A 130 28.68 -14.53 14.38
CA ILE A 130 27.41 -14.11 14.94
C ILE A 130 27.44 -12.57 14.99
N VAL A 131 26.87 -11.89 14.01
CA VAL A 131 26.63 -10.44 14.11
C VAL A 131 25.29 -10.21 14.81
N SER A 132 25.40 -9.80 16.07
CA SER A 132 24.32 -9.35 16.94
C SER A 132 23.63 -8.10 16.39
N PRO A 133 22.31 -8.11 16.11
CA PRO A 133 21.60 -6.89 15.73
C PRO A 133 21.07 -6.20 17.00
N LEU A 134 21.91 -5.34 17.60
CA LEU A 134 21.43 -4.26 18.45
C LEU A 134 20.99 -3.09 17.56
N SER A 135 19.70 -3.10 17.20
CA SER A 135 18.91 -1.89 16.96
C SER A 135 17.45 -2.28 16.80
N CYS A 136 16.80 -2.49 17.94
CA CYS A 136 15.35 -2.63 18.07
C CYS A 136 14.62 -1.49 17.33
N CYS A 137 13.76 -1.84 16.36
CA CYS A 137 12.45 -1.20 16.14
C CYS A 137 11.61 -1.84 15.00
N VAL A 138 11.71 -3.15 14.74
CA VAL A 138 10.69 -3.86 13.95
C VAL A 138 9.81 -4.66 14.91
N ARG A 139 8.81 -3.96 15.46
CA ARG A 139 7.84 -4.47 16.44
C ARG A 139 7.07 -5.69 15.88
N ALA A 140 7.11 -6.76 16.67
CA ALA A 140 6.08 -7.80 16.86
C ALA A 140 5.68 -8.74 15.70
N SER A 141 5.91 -8.42 14.42
CA SER A 141 5.53 -9.35 13.33
C SER A 141 6.56 -10.46 13.08
N MET A 142 7.84 -10.20 13.37
CA MET A 142 8.92 -11.16 13.11
C MET A 142 8.91 -12.38 14.03
N LEU A 143 8.39 -12.27 15.26
CA LEU A 143 8.42 -13.40 16.19
C LEU A 143 7.56 -14.58 15.70
N LYS A 144 6.45 -14.28 15.01
CA LYS A 144 5.56 -15.31 14.46
C LYS A 144 6.22 -16.06 13.29
N CYS A 145 6.91 -15.33 12.40
CA CYS A 145 7.71 -15.93 11.33
C CYS A 145 8.89 -16.77 11.86
N TYR A 146 9.53 -16.34 12.94
CA TYR A 146 10.69 -17.04 13.50
C TYR A 146 10.30 -18.36 14.18
N VAL A 147 9.20 -18.37 14.93
CA VAL A 147 8.70 -19.58 15.62
C VAL A 147 8.17 -20.60 14.61
N ASP A 148 7.43 -20.18 13.57
CA ASP A 148 6.96 -21.10 12.52
C ASP A 148 8.10 -21.73 11.72
N LEU A 149 9.20 -21.00 11.50
CA LEU A 149 10.37 -21.52 10.78
C LEU A 149 11.18 -22.51 11.62
N ILE A 150 11.35 -22.25 12.92
CA ILE A 150 12.07 -23.16 13.84
C ILE A 150 11.29 -24.47 14.04
N ILE A 151 9.97 -24.40 14.16
CA ILE A 151 9.13 -25.62 14.31
C ILE A 151 9.24 -26.49 13.05
N LYS A 152 9.24 -25.88 11.86
CA LYS A 152 9.37 -26.63 10.59
C LYS A 152 10.76 -27.25 10.40
N PHE A 153 11.82 -26.59 10.85
CA PHE A 153 13.18 -27.13 10.77
C PHE A 153 13.39 -28.28 11.74
N ARG A 154 12.90 -28.15 12.98
CA ARG A 154 13.00 -29.21 14.00
C ARG A 154 12.19 -30.45 13.66
N PHE A 155 11.08 -30.33 12.93
CA PHE A 155 10.32 -31.49 12.47
C PHE A 155 10.99 -32.28 11.34
N LYS A 156 11.85 -31.64 10.54
CA LYS A 156 12.51 -32.29 9.41
C LYS A 156 13.74 -33.12 9.82
N GLU A 157 14.36 -32.81 10.96
CA GLU A 157 15.46 -33.60 11.53
C GLU A 157 15.01 -34.84 12.33
N ILE A 158 13.73 -34.93 12.70
CA ILE A 158 13.23 -36.04 13.55
C ILE A 158 12.69 -37.22 12.71
N TYR A 159 12.42 -37.01 11.40
CA TYR A 159 11.80 -38.01 10.51
C TYR A 159 12.71 -38.49 9.37
N LEU A 160 14.03 -38.36 9.50
CA LEU A 160 15.02 -38.89 8.56
C LEU A 160 16.02 -39.81 9.28
#